data_AF-N2IM45-F1
#
_entry.id   AF-N2IM45-F1
#
_cell.length_a   1.000
_cell.length_b   1.000
_cell.length_c   1.000
_cell.angle_alpha   90.00
_cell.angle_beta   90.00
_cell.angle_gamma   90.00
#
_symmetry.space_group_name_H-M   'P 1'
#
loop_
_entity.id
_entity.type
_entity.pdbx_description
1 polymer ?
#
loop_
_entity_poly.entity_id
_entity_poly.type
_entity_poly.pdbx_seq_one_letter_code
_entity_poly.pdbx_strand_id
1 'polypeptide(L)'
;MAVLFPKPGCLVFDLEVIPSQDGKPEQIYKLGALRADTGSTIELDVRQDPRPALEQLDVLGDGAEFVLGHNIVEHDLRILKATQLSLRLLDLPSIDTLHLSPITFPQNPYHRLIKDYKLVRDSLNSPLSDCRSTLTLFQDQQEALERLKTLNPKELLCYQILLGDEQGALGQLFQAITGDRPLPLTELQTLLPDLLRENDPTLERDLKVCGTRLKRLISTELGDPTLRWPLAYALAWLRVSGGNSALAPWVRHQFPRVRELIHELRDIPCSHEDCLYCKTTLDCSTRIPNSLRTGHRYLTSAAYIRSRG
;
A
#
# COMPACT_ATOMS: atom_id res chain seq x y z
N MET A 1 5.84 -23.84 11.70
CA MET A 1 7.12 -24.01 10.97
C MET A 1 7.21 -22.84 10.02
N ALA A 2 8.22 -21.98 10.15
CA ALA A 2 8.41 -20.90 9.17
C ALA A 2 8.65 -21.54 7.80
N VAL A 3 7.83 -21.20 6.82
CA VAL A 3 8.14 -21.52 5.42
C VAL A 3 9.35 -20.66 5.10
N LEU A 4 10.54 -21.27 5.16
CA LEU A 4 11.75 -20.61 4.69
C LEU A 4 11.63 -20.54 3.18
N PHE A 5 11.20 -19.38 2.67
CA PHE A 5 11.39 -19.09 1.25
C PHE A 5 12.87 -19.30 0.93
N PRO A 6 13.21 -20.06 -0.13
CA PRO A 6 14.57 -20.04 -0.64
C PRO A 6 14.95 -18.59 -0.86
N LYS A 7 16.19 -18.21 -0.51
CA LYS A 7 16.62 -16.82 -0.68
C LYS A 7 16.41 -16.43 -2.14
N PRO A 8 15.63 -15.37 -2.43
CA PRO A 8 15.29 -15.03 -3.80
C PRO A 8 16.54 -14.64 -4.56
N GLY A 9 16.57 -14.90 -5.87
CA GLY A 9 17.61 -14.41 -6.77
C GLY A 9 17.49 -12.90 -7.01
N CYS A 10 17.44 -12.08 -5.95
CA CYS A 10 17.24 -10.64 -6.06
C CYS A 10 18.49 -9.83 -5.67
N LEU A 11 18.60 -8.67 -6.33
CA LEU A 11 19.52 -7.61 -5.94
C LEU A 11 18.78 -6.61 -5.06
N VAL A 12 19.22 -6.47 -3.81
CA VAL A 12 18.76 -5.41 -2.91
C VAL A 12 19.76 -4.28 -2.95
N PHE A 13 19.33 -3.03 -3.14
CA PHE A 13 20.23 -1.89 -3.07
C PHE A 13 19.55 -0.64 -2.53
N ASP A 14 20.37 0.27 -2.02
CA ASP A 14 19.97 1.56 -1.43
C ASP A 14 21.04 2.61 -1.74
N LEU A 15 20.60 3.82 -2.10
CA LEU A 15 21.44 4.95 -2.42
C LEU A 15 21.33 6.04 -1.36
N GLU A 16 22.48 6.54 -0.92
CA GLU A 16 22.55 7.76 -0.16
C GLU A 16 22.86 8.92 -1.09
N VAL A 17 21.98 9.92 -1.10
CA VAL A 17 22.04 11.04 -2.03
C VAL A 17 22.01 12.39 -1.34
N ILE A 18 22.79 13.33 -1.90
CA ILE A 18 22.64 14.75 -1.64
C ILE A 18 21.49 15.24 -2.53
N PRO A 19 20.43 15.83 -1.95
CA PRO A 19 19.30 16.34 -2.73
C PRO A 19 19.73 17.40 -3.75
N SER A 20 18.93 17.53 -4.82
CA SER A 20 19.08 18.62 -5.78
C SER A 20 19.02 19.98 -5.08
N GLN A 21 20.05 20.80 -5.24
CA GLN A 21 20.13 22.16 -4.68
C GLN A 21 20.74 23.12 -5.70
N ASP A 22 20.19 24.33 -5.81
CA ASP A 22 20.68 25.41 -6.69
C ASP A 22 20.85 24.99 -8.16
N GLY A 23 19.93 24.19 -8.68
CA GLY A 23 19.94 23.70 -10.07
C GLY A 23 20.93 22.56 -10.34
N LYS A 24 21.62 22.04 -9.32
CA LYS A 24 22.46 20.84 -9.44
C LYS A 24 21.60 19.58 -9.28
N PRO A 25 21.83 18.53 -10.09
CA PRO A 25 21.14 17.26 -9.93
C PRO A 25 21.47 16.59 -8.59
N GLU A 26 20.65 15.63 -8.20
CA GLU A 26 20.92 14.76 -7.05
C GLU A 26 22.28 14.06 -7.23
N GLN A 27 23.07 14.02 -6.16
CA GLN A 27 24.41 13.42 -6.18
C GLN A 27 24.47 12.22 -5.25
N ILE A 28 24.74 11.04 -5.81
CA ILE A 28 25.01 9.83 -5.03
C ILE A 28 26.36 10.01 -4.33
N TYR A 29 26.38 9.87 -2.99
CA TYR A 29 27.61 9.93 -2.19
C TYR A 29 27.92 8.60 -1.49
N LYS A 30 26.96 7.67 -1.40
CA LYS A 30 27.19 6.32 -0.90
C LYS A 30 26.19 5.35 -1.53
N LEU A 31 26.60 4.10 -1.69
CA LEU A 31 25.79 3.02 -2.24
C LEU A 31 26.00 1.76 -1.42
N GLY A 32 24.91 1.06 -1.12
CA GLY A 32 24.93 -0.26 -0.51
C GLY A 32 24.15 -1.23 -1.36
N ALA A 33 24.63 -2.47 -1.48
CA ALA A 33 23.88 -3.53 -2.14
C ALA A 33 24.19 -4.92 -1.57
N LEU A 34 23.18 -5.77 -1.64
CA LEU A 34 23.16 -7.15 -1.16
C LEU A 34 22.52 -8.04 -2.21
N ARG A 35 23.22 -9.11 -2.56
CA ARG A 35 22.70 -10.20 -3.38
C ARG A 35 22.15 -11.30 -2.48
N ALA A 36 20.84 -11.52 -2.51
CA ALA A 36 20.17 -12.30 -1.46
C ALA A 36 20.54 -13.80 -1.48
N ASP A 37 20.51 -14.44 -2.64
CA ASP A 37 20.87 -15.85 -2.87
C ASP A 37 22.36 -16.16 -2.59
N THR A 38 23.29 -15.35 -3.09
CA THR A 38 24.74 -15.59 -2.90
C THR A 38 25.29 -15.04 -1.58
N GLY A 39 24.61 -14.04 -1.00
CA GLY A 39 25.11 -13.29 0.16
C GLY A 39 26.20 -12.27 -0.17
N SER A 40 26.55 -12.07 -1.44
CA SER A 40 27.53 -11.07 -1.87
C SER A 40 27.05 -9.66 -1.52
N THR A 41 27.96 -8.80 -1.06
CA THR A 41 27.62 -7.43 -0.64
C THR A 41 28.67 -6.44 -1.09
N ILE A 42 28.23 -5.22 -1.37
CA ILE A 42 29.10 -4.05 -1.54
C ILE A 42 28.57 -2.90 -0.69
N GLU A 43 29.49 -2.10 -0.18
CA GLU A 43 29.19 -0.78 0.39
C GLU A 43 30.31 0.14 -0.06
N LEU A 44 29.95 1.15 -0.86
CA LEU A 44 30.89 1.98 -1.59
C LEU A 44 30.60 3.45 -1.29
N ASP A 45 31.64 4.18 -0.87
CA ASP A 45 31.60 5.64 -0.91
C ASP A 45 31.74 6.11 -2.35
N VAL A 46 30.84 6.98 -2.77
CA VAL A 46 30.84 7.56 -4.11
C VAL A 46 31.51 8.92 -4.05
N ARG A 47 32.59 9.06 -4.83
CA ARG A 47 33.32 10.33 -4.96
C ARG A 47 32.61 11.22 -6.00
N GLN A 48 33.37 11.95 -6.82
CA GLN A 48 32.79 12.85 -7.82
C GLN A 48 32.09 12.11 -8.97
N ASP A 49 32.61 10.94 -9.37
CA ASP A 49 32.07 10.14 -10.47
C ASP A 49 31.36 8.88 -9.94
N PRO A 50 30.04 8.74 -10.16
CA PRO A 50 29.30 7.56 -9.70
C PRO A 50 29.53 6.31 -10.57
N ARG A 51 30.06 6.45 -11.80
CA ARG A 51 30.16 5.34 -12.76
C ARG A 51 30.84 4.08 -12.21
N PRO A 52 32.02 4.15 -11.56
CA PRO A 52 32.69 2.94 -11.07
C PRO A 52 31.93 2.20 -9.97
N ALA A 53 31.15 2.93 -9.16
CA ALA A 53 30.31 2.32 -8.13
C ALA A 53 29.05 1.69 -8.73
N LEU A 54 28.45 2.35 -9.73
CA LEU A 54 27.27 1.85 -10.42
C LEU A 54 27.57 0.65 -11.33
N GLU A 55 28.75 0.59 -11.95
CA GLU A 55 29.22 -0.60 -12.68
C GLU A 55 29.39 -1.80 -11.74
N GLN A 56 29.92 -1.60 -10.54
CA GLN A 56 30.02 -2.67 -9.54
C GLN A 56 28.64 -3.13 -9.04
N LEU A 57 27.69 -2.21 -8.87
CA LEU A 57 26.30 -2.55 -8.58
C LEU A 57 25.70 -3.42 -9.71
N ASP A 58 25.91 -3.05 -10.96
CA ASP A 58 25.38 -3.78 -12.12
C ASP A 58 26.02 -5.17 -12.29
N VAL A 59 27.30 -5.31 -11.96
CA VAL A 59 27.99 -6.61 -11.92
C VAL A 59 27.44 -7.49 -10.79
N LEU A 60 27.22 -6.93 -9.59
CA LEU A 60 26.61 -7.66 -8.48
C LEU A 60 25.18 -8.12 -8.79
N GLY A 61 24.47 -7.34 -9.62
CA GLY A 61 23.12 -7.64 -10.10
C GLY A 61 23.04 -8.72 -11.18
N ASP A 62 24.16 -9.18 -11.73
CA ASP A 62 24.16 -10.16 -12.82
C ASP A 62 23.45 -11.46 -12.40
N GLY A 63 22.55 -11.96 -13.27
CA GLY A 63 21.68 -13.09 -12.96
C GLY A 63 20.61 -12.82 -11.90
N ALA A 64 20.28 -11.56 -11.57
CA ALA A 64 19.11 -11.24 -10.75
C ALA A 64 17.82 -11.50 -11.53
N GLU A 65 16.83 -12.01 -10.82
CA GLU A 65 15.45 -12.13 -11.32
C GLU A 65 14.72 -10.79 -11.17
N PHE A 66 15.03 -10.03 -10.12
CA PHE A 66 14.41 -8.73 -9.84
C PHE A 66 15.28 -7.87 -8.91
N VAL A 67 14.99 -6.57 -8.88
CA VAL A 67 15.52 -5.63 -7.90
C VAL A 67 14.55 -5.42 -6.74
N LEU A 68 15.07 -5.29 -5.53
CA LEU A 68 14.30 -5.10 -4.30
C LEU A 68 14.82 -3.86 -3.56
N GLY A 69 13.91 -3.03 -3.04
CA GLY A 69 14.31 -1.92 -2.18
C GLY A 69 13.15 -1.34 -1.38
N HIS A 70 13.40 -0.25 -0.67
CA HIS A 70 12.37 0.48 0.09
C HIS A 70 12.21 1.88 -0.50
N ASN A 71 11.07 2.14 -1.14
CA ASN A 71 10.87 3.33 -1.98
C ASN A 71 11.76 3.34 -3.24
N ILE A 72 12.21 2.16 -3.68
CA ILE A 72 13.16 1.97 -4.78
C ILE A 72 12.67 2.54 -6.11
N VAL A 73 11.36 2.56 -6.36
CA VAL A 73 10.79 3.03 -7.62
C VAL A 73 10.90 4.56 -7.73
N GLU A 74 10.48 5.26 -6.69
CA GLU A 74 10.41 6.73 -6.66
C GLU A 74 11.75 7.38 -6.25
N HIS A 75 12.65 6.61 -5.66
CA HIS A 75 13.95 7.06 -5.21
C HIS A 75 15.06 6.49 -6.09
N ASP A 76 15.55 5.29 -5.79
CA ASP A 76 16.83 4.81 -6.30
C ASP A 76 16.81 4.56 -7.80
N LEU A 77 15.78 3.88 -8.34
CA LEU A 77 15.66 3.62 -9.77
C LEU A 77 15.44 4.92 -10.56
N ARG A 78 14.71 5.89 -10.02
CA ARG A 78 14.56 7.21 -10.63
C ARG A 78 15.91 7.92 -10.76
N ILE A 79 16.71 7.88 -9.70
CA ILE A 79 18.06 8.47 -9.66
C ILE A 79 18.98 7.75 -10.64
N LEU A 80 19.00 6.41 -10.65
CA LEU A 80 19.83 5.64 -11.58
C LEU A 80 19.46 5.92 -13.04
N LYS A 81 18.17 5.98 -13.38
CA LYS A 81 17.70 6.33 -14.73
C LYS A 81 18.15 7.74 -15.15
N ALA A 82 18.19 8.69 -14.21
CA ALA A 82 18.64 10.05 -14.49
C ALA A 82 20.15 10.14 -14.83
N THR A 83 20.95 9.14 -14.46
CA THR A 83 22.39 9.09 -14.80
C THR A 83 22.66 8.82 -16.29
N GLN A 84 21.65 8.33 -17.03
CA GLN A 84 21.76 7.93 -18.44
C GLN A 84 22.83 6.83 -18.70
N LEU A 85 23.22 6.08 -17.67
CA LEU A 85 24.08 4.92 -17.81
C LEU A 85 23.25 3.71 -18.26
N SER A 86 23.79 2.95 -19.20
CA SER A 86 23.21 1.67 -19.63
C SER A 86 23.54 0.58 -18.62
N LEU A 87 22.73 0.48 -17.55
CA LEU A 87 22.84 -0.55 -16.51
C LEU A 87 21.80 -1.64 -16.78
N ARG A 88 22.23 -2.91 -16.83
CA ARG A 88 21.36 -4.08 -17.06
C ARG A 88 20.33 -4.25 -15.94
N LEU A 89 20.67 -3.86 -14.71
CA LEU A 89 19.74 -3.90 -13.58
C LEU A 89 18.47 -3.07 -13.82
N LEU A 90 18.51 -2.05 -14.69
CA LEU A 90 17.35 -1.19 -14.98
C LEU A 90 16.29 -1.89 -15.82
N ASP A 91 16.66 -2.99 -16.49
CA ASP A 91 15.74 -3.84 -17.26
C ASP A 91 15.07 -4.91 -16.38
N LEU A 92 15.54 -5.09 -15.14
CA LEU A 92 14.96 -6.04 -14.21
C LEU A 92 13.63 -5.52 -13.65
N PRO A 93 12.64 -6.42 -13.43
CA PRO A 93 11.45 -6.03 -12.70
C PRO A 93 11.81 -5.66 -11.26
N SER A 94 11.01 -4.79 -10.64
CA SER A 94 11.27 -4.28 -9.29
C SER A 94 10.17 -4.63 -8.31
N ILE A 95 10.54 -4.94 -7.06
CA ILE A 95 9.63 -4.98 -5.92
C ILE A 95 9.99 -3.84 -4.97
N ASP A 96 8.99 -3.03 -4.65
CA ASP A 96 9.10 -1.97 -3.66
C ASP A 96 8.41 -2.37 -2.35
N THR A 97 9.20 -2.57 -1.30
CA THR A 97 8.69 -2.93 0.03
C THR A 97 7.85 -1.82 0.65
N LEU A 98 8.03 -0.56 0.26
CA LEU A 98 7.16 0.53 0.69
C LEU A 98 5.75 0.31 0.14
N HIS A 99 5.63 -0.03 -1.15
CA HIS A 99 4.36 -0.27 -1.82
C HIS A 99 3.63 -1.53 -1.31
N LEU A 100 4.36 -2.58 -0.92
CA LEU A 100 3.76 -3.78 -0.32
C LEU A 100 3.24 -3.54 1.10
N SER A 101 3.81 -2.59 1.84
CA SER A 101 3.51 -2.39 3.26
C SER A 101 2.02 -2.21 3.59
N PRO A 102 1.22 -1.40 2.85
CA PRO A 102 -0.18 -1.21 3.19
C PRO A 102 -1.03 -2.47 3.03
N ILE A 103 -0.72 -3.35 2.07
CA ILE A 103 -1.49 -4.58 1.85
C ILE A 103 -1.09 -5.70 2.84
N THR A 104 0.17 -5.71 3.28
CA THR A 104 0.67 -6.71 4.26
C THR A 104 0.41 -6.31 5.71
N PHE A 105 0.49 -5.02 6.02
CA PHE A 105 0.40 -4.49 7.39
C PHE A 105 -0.60 -3.30 7.52
N PRO A 106 -1.88 -3.45 7.14
CA PRO A 106 -2.82 -2.32 7.09
C PRO A 106 -3.15 -1.66 8.44
N GLN A 107 -2.81 -2.30 9.57
CA GLN A 107 -2.98 -1.73 10.92
C GLN A 107 -1.78 -0.89 11.37
N ASN A 108 -0.68 -0.89 10.61
CA ASN A 108 0.55 -0.18 10.94
C ASN A 108 0.68 1.05 10.02
N PRO A 109 0.20 2.24 10.46
CA PRO A 109 0.31 3.46 9.65
C PRO A 109 1.75 3.94 9.50
N TYR A 110 2.65 3.46 10.36
CA TYR A 110 4.09 3.66 10.28
C TYR A 110 4.72 2.34 9.84
N HIS A 111 5.57 2.38 8.82
CA HIS A 111 6.22 1.19 8.27
C HIS A 111 7.02 0.46 9.35
N ARG A 112 7.02 -0.87 9.28
CA ARG A 112 7.74 -1.75 10.21
C ARG A 112 9.27 -1.66 10.11
N LEU A 113 9.79 -0.86 9.18
CA LEU A 113 11.19 -0.44 9.15
C LEU A 113 11.48 0.50 10.34
N ILE A 114 11.42 -0.06 11.54
CA ILE A 114 12.03 0.54 12.72
C ILE A 114 13.54 0.39 12.47
N LYS A 115 14.17 1.47 12.05
CA LYS A 115 15.62 1.54 11.92
C LYS A 115 16.17 1.65 13.34
N ASP A 116 16.33 0.52 14.05
CA ASP A 116 16.80 0.47 15.43
C ASP A 116 18.16 1.19 15.61
N TYR A 117 18.97 1.23 14.55
CA TYR A 117 20.23 1.96 14.55
C TYR A 117 20.06 3.50 14.49
N LYS A 118 18.98 4.04 13.91
CA LYS A 118 18.74 5.50 13.84
C LYS A 118 18.29 6.13 15.16
N LEU A 119 17.94 5.33 16.16
CA LEU A 119 17.66 5.83 17.52
C LEU A 119 18.95 6.14 18.29
N VAL A 120 20.09 5.59 17.85
CA VAL A 120 21.41 5.92 18.38
C VAL A 120 22.07 6.91 17.41
N ARG A 121 22.15 8.18 17.83
CA ARG A 121 22.70 9.31 17.05
C ARG A 121 24.13 9.11 16.51
N ASP A 122 24.82 8.07 16.93
CA ASP A 122 26.23 7.79 16.59
C ASP A 122 26.44 6.60 15.62
N SER A 123 25.38 5.95 15.11
CA SER A 123 25.57 4.97 14.04
C SER A 123 25.62 5.66 12.67
N LEU A 124 26.76 5.53 11.97
CA LEU A 124 26.92 5.99 10.59
C LEU A 124 25.80 5.39 9.71
N ASN A 125 25.10 6.24 8.96
CA ASN A 125 24.06 5.79 8.01
C ASN A 125 24.70 4.84 6.99
N SER A 126 24.25 3.58 6.98
CA SER A 126 24.82 2.52 6.15
C SER A 126 23.74 2.03 5.18
N PRO A 127 23.86 2.32 3.88
CA PRO A 127 22.92 1.82 2.89
C PRO A 127 22.92 0.28 2.82
N LEU A 128 24.05 -0.37 3.15
CA LEU A 128 24.09 -1.84 3.25
C LEU A 128 23.25 -2.36 4.43
N SER A 129 23.25 -1.67 5.56
CA SER A 129 22.34 -1.97 6.68
C SER A 129 20.88 -1.80 6.28
N ASP A 130 20.57 -0.77 5.47
CA ASP A 130 19.23 -0.56 4.92
C ASP A 130 18.83 -1.67 3.93
N CYS A 131 19.75 -2.17 3.11
CA CYS A 131 19.51 -3.34 2.27
C CYS A 131 19.14 -4.58 3.10
N ARG A 132 19.89 -4.84 4.19
CA ARG A 132 19.60 -5.98 5.09
C ARG A 132 18.23 -5.83 5.75
N SER A 133 17.91 -4.64 6.23
CA SER A 133 16.62 -4.33 6.86
C SER A 133 15.46 -4.47 5.87
N THR A 134 15.67 -4.06 4.62
CA THR A 134 14.72 -4.21 3.53
C THR A 134 14.47 -5.67 3.18
N LEU A 135 15.52 -6.49 3.11
CA LEU A 135 15.38 -7.93 2.87
C LEU A 135 14.59 -8.62 4.00
N THR A 136 14.87 -8.29 5.25
CA THR A 136 14.10 -8.78 6.41
C THR A 136 12.64 -8.34 6.33
N LEU A 137 12.37 -7.07 6.00
CA LEU A 137 11.00 -6.58 5.82
C LEU A 137 10.28 -7.34 4.70
N PHE A 138 10.96 -7.61 3.59
CA PHE A 138 10.37 -8.36 2.48
C PHE A 138 10.00 -9.79 2.91
N GLN A 139 10.82 -10.46 3.71
CA GLN A 139 10.49 -11.77 4.28
C GLN A 139 9.25 -11.70 5.18
N ASP A 140 9.18 -10.70 6.06
CA ASP A 140 7.98 -10.45 6.88
C ASP A 140 6.73 -10.21 6.02
N GLN A 141 6.88 -9.52 4.87
CA GLN A 141 5.80 -9.26 3.93
C GLN A 141 5.34 -10.55 3.22
N GLN A 142 6.27 -11.42 2.83
CA GLN A 142 5.95 -12.73 2.26
C GLN A 142 5.16 -13.58 3.27
N GLU A 143 5.62 -13.66 4.52
CA GLU A 143 4.88 -14.37 5.59
C GLU A 143 3.48 -13.78 5.81
N ALA A 144 3.33 -12.46 5.76
CA ALA A 144 2.03 -11.81 5.91
C ALA A 144 1.08 -12.17 4.76
N LEU A 145 1.58 -12.25 3.53
CA LEU A 145 0.80 -12.67 2.36
C LEU A 145 0.44 -14.17 2.43
N GLU A 146 1.32 -15.03 2.93
CA GLU A 146 0.99 -16.45 3.18
C GLU A 146 -0.10 -16.61 4.25
N ARG A 147 -0.01 -15.84 5.33
CA ARG A 147 -1.06 -15.79 6.35
C ARG A 147 -2.37 -15.29 5.74
N LEU A 148 -2.32 -14.28 4.86
CA LEU A 148 -3.49 -13.80 4.14
C LEU A 148 -4.08 -14.89 3.23
N LYS A 149 -3.26 -15.69 2.54
CA LYS A 149 -3.74 -16.85 1.76
C LYS A 149 -4.61 -17.78 2.61
N THR A 150 -4.20 -18.01 3.85
CA THR A 150 -4.90 -18.92 4.77
C THR A 150 -6.18 -18.29 5.35
N LEU A 151 -6.11 -17.01 5.74
CA LEU A 151 -7.19 -16.33 6.44
C LEU A 151 -8.24 -15.73 5.51
N ASN A 152 -7.82 -15.20 4.37
CA ASN A 152 -8.68 -14.54 3.38
C ASN A 152 -8.13 -14.73 1.95
N PRO A 153 -8.23 -15.96 1.37
CA PRO A 153 -7.69 -16.25 0.05
C PRO A 153 -8.29 -15.37 -1.05
N LYS A 154 -9.56 -14.95 -0.93
CA LYS A 154 -10.23 -14.06 -1.90
C LYS A 154 -9.56 -12.69 -1.97
N GLU A 155 -9.10 -12.14 -0.86
CA GLU A 155 -8.37 -10.87 -0.83
C GLU A 155 -7.00 -10.98 -1.48
N LEU A 156 -6.28 -12.08 -1.22
CA LEU A 156 -5.00 -12.32 -1.87
C LEU A 156 -5.17 -12.46 -3.39
N LEU A 157 -6.23 -13.14 -3.86
CA LEU A 157 -6.56 -13.19 -5.28
C LEU A 157 -6.87 -11.81 -5.85
N CYS A 158 -7.59 -10.95 -5.12
CA CYS A 158 -7.81 -9.57 -5.54
C CYS A 158 -6.48 -8.81 -5.71
N TYR A 159 -5.53 -8.96 -4.78
CA TYR A 159 -4.20 -8.36 -4.92
C TYR A 159 -3.43 -8.93 -6.11
N GLN A 160 -3.47 -10.24 -6.33
CA GLN A 160 -2.83 -10.86 -7.48
C GLN A 160 -3.40 -10.33 -8.80
N ILE A 161 -4.72 -10.17 -8.91
CA ILE A 161 -5.37 -9.65 -10.12
C ILE A 161 -5.08 -8.16 -10.32
N LEU A 162 -5.05 -7.37 -9.24
CA LEU A 162 -4.84 -5.92 -9.32
C LEU A 162 -3.37 -5.54 -9.57
N LEU A 163 -2.44 -6.25 -8.92
CA LEU A 163 -1.03 -5.86 -8.81
C LEU A 163 -0.09 -6.83 -9.53
N GLY A 164 -0.55 -8.04 -9.84
CA GLY A 164 0.24 -9.03 -10.57
C GLY A 164 0.23 -8.77 -12.07
N ASP A 165 1.37 -8.36 -12.60
CA ASP A 165 1.68 -8.44 -14.03
C ASP A 165 2.32 -9.81 -14.32
N GLU A 166 1.93 -10.49 -15.40
CA GLU A 166 2.48 -11.80 -15.79
C GLU A 166 4.01 -11.80 -15.89
N GLN A 167 4.60 -10.67 -16.30
CA GLN A 167 6.06 -10.53 -16.48
C GLN A 167 6.73 -9.78 -15.31
N GLY A 168 5.93 -9.23 -14.39
CA GLY A 168 6.43 -8.44 -13.27
C GLY A 168 6.81 -9.27 -12.05
N ALA A 169 7.74 -8.75 -11.24
CA ALA A 169 8.19 -9.42 -10.02
C ALA A 169 7.06 -9.59 -8.98
N LEU A 170 6.09 -8.66 -8.93
CA LEU A 170 4.90 -8.83 -8.09
C LEU A 170 4.01 -9.99 -8.55
N GLY A 171 3.84 -10.19 -9.86
CA GLY A 171 3.06 -11.32 -10.38
C GLY A 171 3.70 -12.64 -10.00
N GLN A 172 5.03 -12.73 -10.14
CA GLN A 172 5.80 -13.91 -9.71
C GLN A 172 5.70 -14.15 -8.20
N LEU A 173 5.80 -13.09 -7.38
CA LEU A 173 5.60 -13.17 -5.93
C LEU A 173 4.22 -13.74 -5.58
N PHE A 174 3.15 -13.20 -6.17
CA PHE A 174 1.81 -13.69 -5.91
C PHE A 174 1.63 -15.13 -6.41
N GLN A 175 2.13 -15.47 -7.60
CA GLN A 175 2.07 -16.82 -8.14
C GLN A 175 2.82 -17.82 -7.26
N ALA A 176 3.99 -17.46 -6.73
CA ALA A 176 4.75 -18.31 -5.82
C ALA A 176 3.96 -18.62 -4.54
N ILE A 177 3.16 -17.65 -4.06
CA ILE A 177 2.33 -17.81 -2.86
C ILE A 177 1.04 -18.55 -3.17
N THR A 178 0.30 -18.18 -4.22
CA THR A 178 -1.00 -18.77 -4.54
C THR A 178 -0.86 -20.14 -5.18
N GLY A 179 0.14 -20.35 -6.03
CA GLY A 179 0.33 -21.51 -6.88
C GLY A 179 -0.27 -21.34 -8.28
N ASP A 180 -1.01 -20.26 -8.50
CA ASP A 180 -1.79 -20.02 -9.72
C ASP A 180 -1.32 -18.75 -10.42
N ARG A 181 -1.51 -18.69 -11.74
CA ARG A 181 -1.28 -17.44 -12.50
C ARG A 181 -2.36 -16.41 -12.19
N PRO A 182 -2.08 -15.10 -12.37
CA PRO A 182 -3.10 -14.06 -12.19
C PRO A 182 -4.34 -14.34 -13.05
N LEU A 183 -5.51 -14.26 -12.41
CA LEU A 183 -6.80 -14.35 -13.08
C LEU A 183 -7.11 -13.03 -13.82
N PRO A 184 -8.00 -13.03 -14.83
CA PRO A 184 -8.35 -11.81 -15.53
C PRO A 184 -9.08 -10.81 -14.60
N LEU A 185 -8.96 -9.51 -14.91
CA LEU A 185 -9.62 -8.42 -14.17
C LEU A 185 -11.13 -8.62 -14.00
N THR A 186 -11.79 -9.33 -14.92
CA THR A 186 -13.22 -9.64 -14.87
C THR A 186 -13.61 -10.48 -13.64
N GLU A 187 -12.70 -11.28 -13.08
CA GLU A 187 -12.99 -12.07 -11.87
C GLU A 187 -13.23 -11.19 -10.64
N LEU A 188 -12.73 -9.95 -10.63
CA LEU A 188 -13.01 -8.99 -9.56
C LEU A 188 -14.51 -8.66 -9.46
N GLN A 189 -15.29 -8.82 -10.54
CA GLN A 189 -16.73 -8.59 -10.51
C GLN A 189 -17.44 -9.54 -9.54
N THR A 190 -16.94 -10.76 -9.40
CA THR A 190 -17.46 -11.77 -8.48
C THR A 190 -16.76 -11.71 -7.13
N LEU A 191 -15.44 -11.48 -7.11
CA LEU A 191 -14.65 -11.49 -5.86
C LEU A 191 -14.96 -10.31 -4.94
N LEU A 192 -15.13 -9.09 -5.48
CA LEU A 192 -15.29 -7.87 -4.68
C LEU A 192 -16.58 -7.86 -3.83
N PRO A 193 -17.78 -8.19 -4.35
CA PRO A 193 -18.99 -8.27 -3.54
C PRO A 193 -18.86 -9.26 -2.39
N ASP A 194 -18.26 -10.42 -2.65
CA ASP A 194 -18.06 -11.46 -1.66
C ASP A 194 -17.03 -11.08 -0.59
N LEU A 195 -15.93 -10.45 -0.98
CA LEU A 195 -14.89 -9.96 -0.07
C LEU A 195 -15.41 -8.86 0.86
N LEU A 196 -16.32 -8.02 0.35
CA LEU A 196 -16.85 -6.86 1.07
C LEU A 196 -18.16 -7.15 1.80
N ARG A 197 -18.57 -8.42 1.90
CA ARG A 197 -19.67 -8.84 2.78
C ARG A 197 -19.41 -8.42 4.22
N GLU A 198 -20.48 -8.02 4.90
CA GLU A 198 -20.44 -7.83 6.34
C GLU A 198 -20.33 -9.19 7.02
N ASN A 199 -19.37 -9.31 7.93
CA ASN A 199 -19.10 -10.54 8.67
C ASN A 199 -19.35 -10.36 10.17
N ASP A 200 -19.63 -9.14 10.64
CA ASP A 200 -20.06 -8.87 12.01
C ASP A 200 -21.56 -9.17 12.16
N PRO A 201 -21.95 -10.22 12.92
CA PRO A 201 -23.35 -10.59 13.09
C PRO A 201 -24.16 -9.56 13.89
N THR A 202 -23.51 -8.58 14.52
CA THR A 202 -24.18 -7.50 15.26
C THR A 202 -24.64 -6.36 14.37
N LEU A 203 -24.21 -6.33 13.11
CA LEU A 203 -24.54 -5.28 12.15
C LEU A 203 -25.62 -5.75 11.17
N GLU A 204 -26.74 -5.02 11.12
CA GLU A 204 -27.87 -5.31 10.22
C GLU A 204 -27.63 -4.81 8.79
N ARG A 205 -26.57 -5.30 8.14
CA ARG A 205 -26.23 -4.95 6.75
C ARG A 205 -25.56 -6.13 6.04
N ASP A 206 -25.66 -6.13 4.72
CA ASP A 206 -25.09 -7.16 3.84
C ASP A 206 -23.64 -6.88 3.45
N LEU A 207 -23.26 -5.61 3.33
CA LEU A 207 -21.95 -5.15 2.88
C LEU A 207 -21.31 -4.18 3.87
N LYS A 208 -19.97 -4.12 3.84
CA LYS A 208 -19.15 -3.15 4.58
C LYS A 208 -19.07 -1.77 3.92
N VAL A 209 -19.70 -1.61 2.76
CA VAL A 209 -19.66 -0.41 1.90
C VAL A 209 -21.03 -0.18 1.25
N CYS A 210 -21.23 1.00 0.66
CA CYS A 210 -22.39 1.30 -0.18
C CYS A 210 -22.47 0.34 -1.38
N GLY A 211 -23.49 -0.52 -1.39
CA GLY A 211 -23.70 -1.51 -2.46
C GLY A 211 -23.90 -0.87 -3.85
N THR A 212 -24.54 0.29 -3.94
CA THR A 212 -24.73 1.03 -5.20
C THR A 212 -23.39 1.50 -5.76
N ARG A 213 -22.53 2.11 -4.93
CA ARG A 213 -21.21 2.58 -5.36
C ARG A 213 -20.31 1.42 -5.76
N LEU A 214 -20.36 0.32 -5.02
CA LEU A 214 -19.63 -0.91 -5.34
C LEU A 214 -20.04 -1.47 -6.71
N LYS A 215 -21.35 -1.56 -7.01
CA LYS A 215 -21.84 -1.97 -8.34
C LYS A 215 -21.31 -1.07 -9.46
N ARG A 216 -21.26 0.25 -9.24
CA ARG A 216 -20.68 1.20 -10.20
C ARG A 216 -19.18 0.95 -10.40
N LEU A 217 -18.42 0.78 -9.32
CA LEU A 217 -16.97 0.49 -9.36
C LEU A 217 -16.71 -0.73 -10.24
N ILE A 218 -17.45 -1.81 -9.98
CA ILE A 218 -17.33 -3.10 -10.67
C ILE A 218 -17.67 -2.98 -12.16
N SER A 219 -18.75 -2.28 -12.50
CA SER A 219 -19.28 -2.23 -13.87
C SER A 219 -18.59 -1.21 -14.78
N THR A 220 -18.01 -0.14 -14.23
CA THR A 220 -17.57 1.01 -15.05
C THR A 220 -16.12 1.41 -14.86
N GLU A 221 -15.47 1.02 -13.76
CA GLU A 221 -14.19 1.61 -13.36
C GLU A 221 -13.03 0.61 -13.26
N LEU A 222 -13.30 -0.71 -13.14
CA LEU A 222 -12.24 -1.72 -13.02
C LEU A 222 -11.24 -1.75 -14.20
N GLY A 223 -11.62 -1.21 -15.36
CA GLY A 223 -10.74 -1.12 -16.52
C GLY A 223 -9.66 -0.04 -16.42
N ASP A 224 -9.76 0.91 -15.48
CA ASP A 224 -8.79 1.99 -15.31
C ASP A 224 -7.52 1.50 -14.60
N PRO A 225 -6.35 1.48 -15.27
CA PRO A 225 -5.10 1.05 -14.66
C PRO A 225 -4.68 1.89 -13.45
N THR A 226 -5.09 3.17 -13.39
CA THR A 226 -4.75 4.07 -12.29
C THR A 226 -5.43 3.68 -10.98
N LEU A 227 -6.50 2.86 -11.04
CA LEU A 227 -7.21 2.36 -9.86
C LEU A 227 -6.62 1.09 -9.25
N ARG A 228 -5.67 0.42 -9.89
CA ARG A 228 -5.11 -0.86 -9.42
C ARG A 228 -4.54 -0.77 -8.00
N TRP A 229 -3.56 0.11 -7.79
CA TRP A 229 -2.98 0.37 -6.47
C TRP A 229 -3.97 1.00 -5.49
N PRO A 230 -4.73 2.06 -5.87
CA PRO A 230 -5.73 2.63 -4.99
C PRO A 230 -6.76 1.65 -4.45
N LEU A 231 -7.26 0.76 -5.31
CA LEU A 231 -8.23 -0.26 -4.93
C LEU A 231 -7.60 -1.30 -4.01
N ALA A 232 -6.38 -1.78 -4.29
CA ALA A 232 -5.69 -2.71 -3.39
C ALA A 232 -5.51 -2.12 -1.97
N TYR A 233 -5.10 -0.86 -1.86
CA TYR A 233 -4.98 -0.20 -0.57
C TYR A 233 -6.32 0.07 0.11
N ALA A 234 -7.36 0.41 -0.65
CA ALA A 234 -8.71 0.55 -0.11
C ALA A 234 -9.23 -0.79 0.45
N LEU A 235 -8.99 -1.91 -0.23
CA LEU A 235 -9.34 -3.25 0.26
C LEU A 235 -8.60 -3.60 1.55
N ALA A 236 -7.29 -3.33 1.61
CA ALA A 236 -6.49 -3.55 2.81
C ALA A 236 -7.00 -2.73 4.01
N TRP A 237 -7.36 -1.47 3.76
CA TRP A 237 -7.96 -0.59 4.78
C TRP A 237 -9.35 -1.08 5.20
N LEU A 238 -10.20 -1.50 4.26
CA LEU A 238 -11.55 -2.03 4.52
C LEU A 238 -11.52 -3.32 5.34
N ARG A 239 -10.52 -4.19 5.14
CA ARG A 239 -10.36 -5.42 5.93
C ARG A 239 -10.27 -5.12 7.43
N VAL A 240 -9.58 -4.06 7.81
CA VAL A 240 -9.32 -3.73 9.23
C VAL A 240 -10.21 -2.59 9.77
N SER A 241 -11.07 -2.05 8.90
CA SER A 241 -12.00 -0.98 9.24
C SER A 241 -12.93 -1.37 10.40
N GLY A 242 -12.94 -0.55 11.45
CA GLY A 242 -13.56 -0.87 12.75
C GLY A 242 -12.56 -0.94 13.92
N GLY A 243 -11.25 -1.06 13.62
CA GLY A 243 -10.14 -0.88 14.56
C GLY A 243 -9.21 0.28 14.18
N ASN A 244 -7.91 0.18 14.50
CA ASN A 244 -6.87 1.17 14.16
C ASN A 244 -6.58 1.21 12.64
N SER A 245 -7.50 1.79 11.86
CA SER A 245 -7.42 1.87 10.39
C SER A 245 -6.97 3.25 9.95
N ALA A 246 -5.66 3.52 9.97
CA ALA A 246 -5.11 4.78 9.51
C ALA A 246 -4.32 4.58 8.22
N LEU A 247 -4.72 5.28 7.14
CA LEU A 247 -3.91 5.36 5.93
C LEU A 247 -2.61 6.10 6.25
N ALA A 248 -1.47 5.49 5.92
CA ALA A 248 -0.16 6.13 6.04
C ALA A 248 -0.11 7.45 5.22
N PRO A 249 0.57 8.50 5.71
CA PRO A 249 0.59 9.81 5.04
C PRO A 249 1.08 9.77 3.59
N TRP A 250 2.13 9.00 3.29
CA TRP A 250 2.68 8.90 1.94
C TRP A 250 1.69 8.24 0.96
N VAL A 251 0.88 7.27 1.40
CA VAL A 251 -0.18 6.67 0.57
C VAL A 251 -1.18 7.74 0.14
N ARG A 252 -1.55 8.65 1.05
CA ARG A 252 -2.49 9.74 0.73
C ARG A 252 -1.91 10.72 -0.29
N HIS A 253 -0.58 10.92 -0.25
CA HIS A 253 0.12 11.84 -1.13
C HIS A 253 0.37 11.24 -2.51
N GLN A 254 0.90 10.01 -2.58
CA GLN A 254 1.22 9.34 -3.84
C GLN A 254 0.00 8.69 -4.52
N PHE A 255 -0.98 8.23 -3.74
CA PHE A 255 -2.20 7.57 -4.22
C PHE A 255 -3.46 8.29 -3.70
N PRO A 256 -3.71 9.55 -4.11
CA PRO A 256 -4.83 10.35 -3.59
C PRO A 256 -6.19 9.68 -3.81
N ARG A 257 -6.33 8.92 -4.91
CA ARG A 257 -7.54 8.17 -5.25
C ARG A 257 -7.94 7.12 -4.21
N VAL A 258 -7.02 6.65 -3.36
CA VAL A 258 -7.34 5.74 -2.24
C VAL A 258 -8.37 6.37 -1.30
N ARG A 259 -8.13 7.64 -0.91
CA ARG A 259 -9.01 8.37 0.00
C ARG A 259 -10.36 8.59 -0.65
N GLU A 260 -10.36 8.96 -1.93
CA GLU A 260 -11.60 9.19 -2.68
C GLU A 260 -12.43 7.92 -2.82
N LEU A 261 -11.80 6.78 -3.14
CA LEU A 261 -12.48 5.48 -3.17
C LEU A 261 -13.11 5.13 -1.83
N ILE A 262 -12.37 5.27 -0.73
CA ILE A 262 -12.91 5.00 0.62
C ILE A 262 -14.07 5.95 0.93
N HIS A 263 -13.92 7.24 0.63
CA HIS A 263 -14.95 8.24 0.86
C HIS A 263 -16.22 7.95 0.05
N GLU A 264 -16.08 7.65 -1.24
CA GLU A 264 -17.20 7.30 -2.12
C GLU A 264 -17.88 5.99 -1.70
N LEU A 265 -17.12 4.99 -1.25
CA LEU A 265 -17.66 3.69 -0.83
C LEU A 265 -18.32 3.74 0.55
N ARG A 266 -17.88 4.63 1.45
CA ARG A 266 -18.28 4.58 2.86
C ARG A 266 -18.97 5.80 3.42
N ASP A 267 -18.75 6.98 2.85
CA ASP A 267 -19.17 8.24 3.46
C ASP A 267 -20.20 8.99 2.61
N ILE A 268 -20.34 8.65 1.34
CA ILE A 268 -21.36 9.22 0.44
C ILE A 268 -22.57 8.29 0.38
N PRO A 269 -23.75 8.71 0.87
CA PRO A 269 -24.96 7.88 0.79
C PRO A 269 -25.46 7.80 -0.66
N CYS A 270 -25.94 6.63 -1.07
CA CYS A 270 -26.70 6.51 -2.31
C CYS A 270 -28.18 6.85 -2.10
N SER A 271 -28.90 7.14 -3.19
CA SER A 271 -30.34 7.42 -3.18
C SER A 271 -31.24 6.17 -3.14
N HIS A 272 -30.66 4.96 -3.13
CA HIS A 272 -31.43 3.72 -3.13
C HIS A 272 -31.79 3.29 -1.70
N GLU A 273 -33.09 3.11 -1.46
CA GLU A 273 -33.61 2.65 -0.17
C GLU A 273 -33.15 1.22 0.15
N ASP A 274 -32.91 0.36 -0.82
CA ASP A 274 -32.53 -1.03 -0.53
C ASP A 274 -31.07 -1.19 -0.05
N CYS A 275 -30.29 -0.10 0.00
CA CYS A 275 -28.92 -0.16 0.49
C CYS A 275 -28.86 -0.17 2.03
N LEU A 276 -28.77 -1.36 2.61
CA LEU A 276 -28.71 -1.57 4.06
C LEU A 276 -27.52 -0.85 4.70
N TYR A 277 -26.35 -0.85 4.05
CA TYR A 277 -25.19 -0.10 4.53
C TYR A 277 -25.51 1.39 4.72
N CYS A 278 -26.06 2.05 3.69
CA CYS A 278 -26.37 3.48 3.76
C CYS A 278 -27.45 3.77 4.80
N LYS A 279 -28.51 2.94 4.87
CA LYS A 279 -29.59 3.09 5.87
C LYS A 279 -29.08 2.99 7.31
N THR A 280 -28.26 1.99 7.60
CA THR A 280 -27.79 1.73 8.97
C THR A 280 -26.62 2.62 9.38
N THR A 281 -25.77 3.02 8.43
CA THR A 281 -24.49 3.68 8.72
C THR A 281 -24.48 5.18 8.40
N LEU A 282 -25.15 5.61 7.33
CA LEU A 282 -25.04 6.97 6.77
C LEU A 282 -26.32 7.82 6.85
N ASP A 283 -27.45 7.20 7.18
CA ASP A 283 -28.68 7.96 7.42
C ASP A 283 -28.51 8.87 8.65
N CYS A 284 -28.68 10.19 8.45
CA CYS A 284 -28.58 11.15 9.55
C CYS A 284 -29.65 10.93 10.63
N SER A 285 -30.78 10.29 10.30
CA SER A 285 -31.87 10.05 11.24
C SER A 285 -31.58 8.96 12.28
N THR A 286 -30.60 8.07 12.01
CA THR A 286 -30.15 6.99 12.92
C THR A 286 -28.98 7.41 13.81
N ARG A 287 -28.31 8.54 13.53
CA ARG A 287 -27.18 9.08 14.32
C ARG A 287 -27.55 10.05 15.44
N ILE A 288 -28.83 10.39 15.62
CA ILE A 288 -29.27 11.16 16.78
C ILE A 288 -29.43 10.19 17.96
N PRO A 289 -28.63 10.27 19.03
CA PRO A 289 -28.86 9.45 20.21
C PRO A 289 -30.28 9.67 20.74
N ASN A 290 -30.94 8.59 21.17
CA ASN A 290 -32.33 8.61 21.66
C ASN A 290 -32.61 9.68 22.75
N SER A 291 -31.59 10.25 23.39
CA SER A 291 -31.69 11.35 24.35
C SER A 291 -32.18 12.68 23.77
N LEU A 292 -32.20 12.86 22.43
CA LEU A 292 -32.67 14.09 21.78
C LEU A 292 -34.00 13.94 21.04
N ARG A 293 -34.61 12.75 21.01
CA ARG A 293 -35.92 12.53 20.35
C ARG A 293 -37.12 12.96 21.22
N THR A 294 -36.94 13.20 22.51
CA THR A 294 -38.01 13.66 23.43
C THR A 294 -37.74 15.08 23.91
N GLY A 295 -37.85 16.05 23.02
CA GLY A 295 -37.58 17.46 23.34
C GLY A 295 -38.40 18.49 22.57
N HIS A 296 -39.55 18.12 21.98
CA HIS A 296 -40.47 19.10 21.37
C HIS A 296 -41.91 18.88 21.83
N ARG A 297 -42.17 19.21 23.09
CA ARG A 297 -43.44 19.79 23.51
C ARG A 297 -43.13 21.03 24.35
N TYR A 298 -43.97 22.04 24.17
CA TYR A 298 -43.85 23.42 24.62
C TYR A 298 -42.95 24.29 23.76
N LEU A 299 -43.57 24.97 22.80
CA LEU A 299 -43.51 26.43 22.69
C LEU A 299 -44.71 26.87 21.85
N THR A 300 -45.89 26.90 22.47
CA THR A 300 -47.00 27.76 22.05
C THR A 300 -47.12 28.87 23.07
N SER A 301 -46.70 30.08 22.71
CA SER A 301 -47.47 31.32 22.85
C SER A 301 -46.56 32.52 22.63
N ALA A 302 -46.91 33.27 21.59
CA ALA A 302 -46.42 34.60 21.31
C ALA A 302 -47.11 35.64 22.21
N ALA A 303 -46.38 36.72 22.52
CA ALA A 303 -46.75 38.04 23.07
C ALA A 303 -45.74 38.38 24.19
N TYR A 304 -45.07 39.53 24.27
CA TYR A 304 -45.52 40.87 23.91
C TYR A 304 -44.27 41.79 23.87
N ILE A 305 -44.16 42.62 22.84
CA ILE A 305 -43.23 43.75 22.75
C ILE A 305 -43.83 44.90 23.57
N ARG A 306 -43.05 45.54 24.47
CA ARG A 306 -42.84 47.01 24.56
C ARG A 306 -42.29 47.50 25.91
N SER A 307 -41.09 48.08 25.82
CA SER A 307 -40.71 49.44 26.24
C SER A 307 -40.71 49.90 27.71
N ARG A 308 -39.60 50.58 28.02
CA ARG A 308 -39.35 51.71 28.95
C ARG A 308 -38.78 51.36 30.33
N GLY A 309 -37.71 52.09 30.68
CA GLY A 309 -37.09 52.18 32.01
C GLY A 309 -35.59 52.25 31.90
#